data_AF-A0A6J7RBE2-F1
#
_entry.id   AF-A0A6J7RBE2-F1
#
_cell.length_a   1.000
_cell.length_b   1.000
_cell.length_c   1.000
_cell.angle_alpha   90.00
_cell.angle_beta   90.00
_cell.angle_gamma   90.00
#
_symmetry.space_group_name_H-M   'P 1'
#
loop_
_entity.id
_entity.type
_entity.pdbx_description
1 polymer ?
#
loop_
_entity_poly.entity_id
_entity_poly.type
_entity_poly.pdbx_seq_one_letter_code
_entity_poly.pdbx_strand_id
1 'polypeptide(L)'
;MTVAWISLPDQNGTATRVIARVAGSIAGVLITYAVIEGLHLQTYATAIFIGFGGLIMLAFVRANYAIAVGGITIFAISLMSLVGDPVAEVSVIRLLSTLIAGVIVIGASFLWPAVRNEDEPAH
;
A
#
# COMPACT_ATOMS: atom_id res chain seq x y z
N MET A 1 23.49 15.23 -19.60
CA MET A 1 23.07 13.82 -19.81
C MET A 1 22.51 13.15 -18.56
N THR A 2 22.81 13.61 -17.33
CA THR A 2 22.26 13.05 -16.08
C THR A 2 20.86 13.55 -15.75
N VAL A 3 20.54 14.81 -16.08
CA VAL A 3 19.24 15.43 -15.75
C VAL A 3 18.09 14.81 -16.54
N ALA A 4 18.28 14.47 -17.83
CA ALA A 4 17.26 13.78 -18.62
C ALA A 4 16.96 12.36 -18.11
N TRP A 5 17.95 11.70 -17.48
CA TRP A 5 17.81 10.35 -16.91
C TRP A 5 17.20 10.38 -15.50
N ILE A 6 17.49 11.43 -14.71
CA ILE A 6 16.90 11.62 -13.37
C ILE A 6 15.44 12.09 -13.44
N SER A 7 15.07 12.79 -14.52
CA SER A 7 13.76 13.41 -14.72
C SER A 7 12.84 12.60 -15.64
N LEU A 8 13.29 11.45 -16.16
CA LEU A 8 12.38 10.55 -16.87
C LEU A 8 11.40 10.02 -15.82
N PRO A 9 10.10 10.37 -15.90
CA PRO A 9 9.12 9.84 -14.97
C PRO A 9 9.15 8.34 -15.16
N ASP A 10 9.64 7.63 -14.16
CA ASP A 10 9.71 6.18 -14.13
C ASP A 10 8.26 5.67 -13.99
N GLN A 11 7.52 5.68 -15.10
CA GLN A 11 6.17 5.14 -15.20
C GLN A 11 6.17 3.67 -14.77
N ASN A 12 7.22 2.94 -15.12
CA ASN A 12 7.41 1.55 -14.70
C ASN A 12 7.60 1.45 -13.18
N GLY A 13 8.39 2.33 -12.58
CA GLY A 13 8.56 2.42 -11.12
C GLY A 13 7.26 2.77 -10.39
N THR A 14 6.46 3.68 -10.94
CA THR A 14 5.16 4.07 -10.37
C THR A 14 4.15 2.93 -10.44
N ALA A 15 3.97 2.31 -11.61
CA ALA A 15 3.08 1.18 -11.79
C ALA A 15 3.50 -0.02 -10.92
N THR A 16 4.79 -0.35 -10.89
CA THR A 16 5.33 -1.44 -10.07
C THR A 16 5.08 -1.20 -8.58
N ARG A 17 5.25 0.04 -8.09
CA ARG A 17 4.94 0.41 -6.71
C ARG A 17 3.46 0.33 -6.39
N VAL A 18 2.58 0.74 -7.31
CA VAL A 18 1.13 0.61 -7.13
C VAL A 18 0.71 -0.86 -7.06
N ILE A 19 1.22 -1.71 -7.96
CA ILE A 19 0.95 -3.15 -7.94
C ILE A 19 1.45 -3.78 -6.64
N ALA A 20 2.68 -3.45 -6.23
CA ALA A 20 3.25 -3.92 -4.96
C ALA A 20 2.42 -3.45 -3.75
N ARG A 21 1.87 -2.23 -3.79
CA ARG A 21 0.98 -1.71 -2.75
C ARG A 21 -0.33 -2.48 -2.70
N VAL A 22 -0.96 -2.74 -3.84
CA VAL A 22 -2.21 -3.53 -3.91
C VAL A 22 -1.97 -4.95 -3.42
N ALA A 23 -0.91 -5.63 -3.90
CA ALA A 23 -0.56 -6.98 -3.49
C ALA A 23 -0.25 -7.07 -1.98
N GLY A 24 0.55 -6.13 -1.46
CA GLY A 24 0.87 -6.04 -0.04
C GLY A 24 -0.37 -5.81 0.82
N SER A 25 -1.28 -4.93 0.39
CA SER A 25 -2.54 -4.68 1.12
C SER A 25 -3.48 -5.88 1.11
N ILE A 26 -3.63 -6.59 -0.01
CA ILE A 26 -4.41 -7.84 -0.07
C ILE A 26 -3.83 -8.87 0.89
N ALA A 27 -2.51 -9.11 0.83
CA ALA A 27 -1.85 -10.06 1.71
C ALA A 27 -2.00 -9.67 3.19
N GLY A 28 -1.79 -8.39 3.52
CA GLY A 28 -1.94 -7.90 4.88
C GLY A 28 -3.36 -8.04 5.43
N VAL A 29 -4.38 -7.73 4.62
CA VAL A 29 -5.80 -7.93 4.98
C VAL A 29 -6.09 -9.39 5.24
N LEU A 30 -5.68 -10.30 4.34
CA LEU A 30 -5.93 -11.73 4.50
C LEU A 30 -5.26 -12.28 5.76
N ILE A 31 -4.01 -11.90 6.02
CA ILE A 31 -3.28 -12.31 7.21
C ILE A 31 -3.98 -11.78 8.47
N THR A 32 -4.33 -10.50 8.51
CA THR A 32 -4.99 -9.92 9.69
C THR A 32 -6.35 -10.54 9.96
N TYR A 33 -7.16 -10.74 8.91
CA TYR A 33 -8.46 -11.39 9.04
C TYR A 33 -8.31 -12.82 9.55
N ALA A 34 -7.44 -13.62 8.94
CA ALA A 34 -7.19 -15.00 9.35
C ALA A 34 -6.67 -15.11 10.79
N VAL A 35 -5.82 -14.18 11.21
CA VAL A 35 -5.25 -14.17 12.56
C VAL A 35 -6.29 -13.71 13.57
N ILE A 36 -6.88 -12.52 13.42
CA ILE A 36 -7.79 -11.94 14.41
C ILE A 36 -9.08 -12.76 14.54
N GLU A 37 -9.73 -13.07 13.42
CA GLU A 37 -11.01 -13.82 13.43
C GLU A 37 -10.76 -15.32 13.65
N GLY A 38 -9.73 -15.88 12.99
CA GLY A 38 -9.47 -17.32 13.07
C GLY A 38 -8.96 -17.77 14.45
N LEU A 39 -8.12 -16.96 15.10
CA LEU A 39 -7.57 -17.27 16.43
C LEU A 39 -8.30 -16.53 17.57
N HIS A 40 -9.34 -15.74 17.26
CA HIS A 40 -10.11 -14.95 18.22
C HIS A 40 -9.21 -14.16 19.19
N LEU A 41 -8.27 -13.37 18.63
CA LEU A 41 -7.29 -12.66 19.46
C LEU A 41 -7.98 -11.69 20.42
N GLN A 42 -7.60 -11.80 21.69
CA GLN A 42 -8.01 -10.88 22.75
C GLN A 42 -7.04 -9.71 22.88
N THR A 43 -7.45 -8.67 23.61
CA THR A 43 -6.79 -7.35 23.74
C THR A 43 -5.25 -7.39 23.80
N TYR A 44 -4.66 -8.19 24.69
CA TYR A 44 -3.19 -8.25 24.83
C TYR A 44 -2.51 -8.93 23.64
N ALA A 45 -3.12 -9.97 23.08
CA ALA A 45 -2.58 -10.66 21.91
C ALA A 45 -2.65 -9.74 20.67
N THR A 46 -3.75 -8.99 20.52
CA THR A 46 -3.90 -8.00 19.45
C THR A 46 -2.84 -6.90 19.54
N ALA A 47 -2.50 -6.44 20.75
CA ALA A 47 -1.42 -5.47 20.95
C ALA A 47 -0.04 -5.99 20.49
N ILE A 48 0.29 -7.25 20.79
CA ILE A 48 1.52 -7.90 20.31
C ILE A 48 1.50 -8.01 18.78
N PHE A 49 0.35 -8.37 18.21
CA PHE A 49 0.18 -8.50 16.76
C PHE A 49 0.34 -7.16 16.02
N ILE A 50 -0.15 -6.05 16.61
CA ILE A 50 0.12 -4.68 16.12
C ILE A 50 1.63 -4.44 16.07
N GLY A 51 2.35 -4.71 17.17
CA GLY A 51 3.80 -4.56 17.24
C GLY A 51 4.52 -5.37 16.16
N PHE A 52 4.08 -6.61 15.92
CA PHE A 52 4.62 -7.47 14.87
C PHE A 52 4.41 -6.89 13.46
N GLY A 53 3.22 -6.38 13.16
CA GLY A 53 2.95 -5.68 11.89
C GLY A 53 3.86 -4.47 11.67
N GLY A 54 4.09 -3.68 12.72
CA GLY A 54 5.02 -2.54 12.70
C GLY A 54 6.48 -2.97 12.48
N LEU A 55 6.92 -4.06 13.12
CA LEU A 55 8.26 -4.60 12.92
C LEU A 55 8.48 -5.08 11.48
N ILE A 56 7.51 -5.80 10.90
CA ILE A 56 7.58 -6.21 9.48
C ILE A 56 7.72 -4.98 8.58
N MET A 57 6.89 -3.96 8.82
CA MET A 57 6.95 -2.73 8.03
C MET A 57 8.36 -2.12 8.07
N LEU A 58 8.92 -1.92 9.26
CA LEU A 58 10.23 -1.29 9.43
C LEU A 58 11.37 -2.13 8.87
N ALA A 59 11.34 -3.45 9.06
CA ALA A 59 12.37 -4.36 8.58
C ALA A 59 12.43 -4.42 7.06
N PHE A 60 11.28 -4.36 6.39
CA PHE A 60 11.19 -4.58 4.94
C PHE A 60 11.04 -3.31 4.10
N VAL A 61 10.93 -2.11 4.71
CA VAL A 61 10.68 -0.86 3.97
C VAL A 61 11.73 -0.57 2.87
N ARG A 62 12.99 -0.98 3.09
CA ARG A 62 14.07 -0.83 2.09
C ARG A 62 14.32 -2.08 1.26
N ALA A 63 13.96 -3.26 1.76
CA ALA A 63 14.26 -4.54 1.12
C ALA A 63 13.15 -5.01 0.17
N ASN A 64 11.89 -4.90 0.58
CA ASN A 64 10.75 -5.30 -0.23
C ASN A 64 9.52 -4.44 0.11
N TYR A 65 9.17 -3.57 -0.83
CA TYR A 65 8.07 -2.63 -0.66
C TYR A 65 6.71 -3.32 -0.45
N ALA A 66 6.44 -4.44 -1.14
CA ALA A 66 5.17 -5.16 -1.00
C ALA A 66 5.00 -5.73 0.42
N ILE A 67 6.07 -6.34 0.96
CA ILE A 67 6.07 -6.86 2.34
C ILE A 67 5.90 -5.73 3.35
N ALA A 68 6.58 -4.60 3.14
CA ALA A 68 6.42 -3.43 3.99
C ALA A 68 4.99 -2.88 3.98
N VAL A 69 4.34 -2.85 2.81
CA VAL A 69 2.92 -2.48 2.68
C VAL A 69 2.02 -3.50 3.40
N GLY A 70 2.33 -4.79 3.33
CA GLY A 70 1.65 -5.82 4.13
C GLY A 70 1.77 -5.55 5.63
N GLY A 71 2.97 -5.23 6.12
CA GLY A 71 3.23 -4.91 7.52
C GLY A 71 2.43 -3.70 8.03
N ILE A 72 2.45 -2.57 7.32
CA ILE A 72 1.62 -1.40 7.68
C ILE A 72 0.11 -1.70 7.53
N THR A 73 -0.24 -2.65 6.66
CA THR A 73 -1.61 -3.14 6.54
C THR A 73 -2.03 -3.89 7.80
N ILE A 74 -1.22 -4.84 8.24
CA ILE A 74 -1.47 -5.56 9.48
C ILE A 74 -1.53 -4.61 10.67
N PHE A 75 -0.57 -3.69 10.78
CA PHE A 75 -0.50 -2.70 11.84
C PHE A 75 -1.80 -1.88 11.96
N ALA A 76 -2.24 -1.23 10.88
CA ALA A 76 -3.35 -0.28 10.99
C ALA A 76 -4.72 -0.96 11.15
N ILE A 77 -4.98 -2.13 10.54
CA ILE A 77 -6.25 -2.85 10.78
C ILE A 77 -6.30 -3.38 12.20
N SER A 78 -5.21 -3.98 12.68
CA SER A 78 -5.16 -4.52 14.04
C SER A 78 -5.30 -3.42 15.09
N LEU A 79 -4.80 -2.21 14.79
CA LEU A 79 -4.96 -1.04 15.66
C LEU A 79 -6.42 -0.56 15.72
N MET A 80 -7.13 -0.52 14.57
CA MET A 80 -8.56 -0.19 14.56
C MET A 80 -9.41 -1.28 15.23
N SER A 81 -9.05 -2.54 15.05
CA SER A 81 -9.69 -3.67 15.74
C SER A 81 -9.55 -3.56 17.26
N LEU A 82 -8.40 -3.08 17.75
CA LEU A 82 -8.20 -2.83 19.19
C LEU A 82 -9.07 -1.68 19.72
N VAL A 83 -9.38 -0.69 18.88
CA VAL A 83 -10.31 0.42 19.20
C VAL A 83 -11.77 -0.04 19.21
N GLY A 84 -12.07 -1.21 18.62
CA GLY A 84 -13.40 -1.82 18.59
C GLY A 84 -14.07 -1.78 17.21
N ASP A 85 -13.37 -1.29 16.18
CA ASP A 85 -13.92 -1.27 14.83
C ASP A 85 -13.92 -2.68 14.21
N PRO A 86 -14.99 -3.09 13.51
CA PRO A 86 -15.04 -4.38 12.84
C PRO A 86 -13.92 -4.53 11.80
N VAL A 87 -13.12 -5.59 11.91
CA VAL A 87 -12.00 -5.89 11.00
C VAL A 87 -12.46 -5.94 9.55
N ALA A 88 -13.64 -6.51 9.29
CA ALA A 88 -14.23 -6.63 7.96
C ALA A 88 -14.47 -5.25 7.30
N GLU A 89 -15.06 -4.31 8.02
CA GLU A 89 -15.41 -2.98 7.48
C GLU A 89 -14.16 -2.16 7.16
N VAL A 90 -13.21 -2.12 8.11
CA VAL A 90 -11.93 -1.41 7.95
C VAL A 90 -11.11 -2.00 6.80
N SER A 91 -11.13 -3.33 6.65
CA SER A 91 -10.43 -4.03 5.57
C SER A 91 -10.98 -3.68 4.20
N VAL A 92 -12.31 -3.67 4.04
CA VAL A 92 -12.98 -3.32 2.78
C VAL A 92 -12.67 -1.87 2.40
N ILE A 93 -12.75 -0.94 3.34
CA ILE A 93 -12.43 0.48 3.10
C ILE A 93 -10.98 0.64 2.65
N ARG A 94 -10.03 -0.11 3.23
CA ARG A 94 -8.62 -0.06 2.82
C ARG A 94 -8.38 -0.64 1.44
N LEU A 95 -9.03 -1.73 1.09
CA LEU A 95 -8.92 -2.31 -0.25
C LEU A 95 -9.49 -1.36 -1.31
N LEU A 96 -10.67 -0.79 -1.06
CA LEU A 96 -11.28 0.17 -1.99
C LEU A 96 -10.45 1.45 -2.11
N SER A 97 -10.00 2.03 -1.01
CA SER A 97 -9.17 3.24 -1.06
C SER A 97 -7.83 3.01 -1.75
N THR A 98 -7.17 1.87 -1.53
CA THR A 98 -5.91 1.53 -2.23
C THR A 98 -6.11 1.27 -3.72
N LEU A 99 -7.23 0.64 -4.10
CA LEU A 99 -7.61 0.45 -5.51
C LEU A 99 -7.92 1.78 -6.20
N ILE A 100 -8.79 2.61 -5.60
CA ILE A 100 -9.17 3.92 -6.16
C ILE A 100 -7.93 4.81 -6.30
N ALA A 101 -7.10 4.90 -5.25
CA ALA A 101 -5.86 5.64 -5.31
C ALA A 101 -4.91 5.08 -6.39
N GLY A 102 -4.85 3.76 -6.55
CA GLY A 102 -4.08 3.10 -7.60
C GLY A 102 -4.55 3.49 -9.00
N VAL A 103 -5.85 3.46 -9.26
CA VAL A 103 -6.44 3.88 -10.55
C VAL A 103 -6.15 5.33 -10.85
N ILE A 104 -6.30 6.22 -9.86
CA ILE A 104 -6.00 7.65 -10.01
C ILE A 104 -4.52 7.86 -10.34
N VAL A 105 -3.61 7.22 -9.61
CA VAL A 105 -2.15 7.36 -9.83
C VAL A 105 -1.75 6.83 -11.20
N ILE A 106 -2.29 5.67 -11.60
CA ILE A 106 -2.03 5.10 -12.92
C ILE A 106 -2.59 6.02 -14.02
N GLY A 107 -3.83 6.49 -13.88
CA GLY A 107 -4.44 7.43 -14.84
C GLY A 107 -3.67 8.73 -14.97
N ALA A 108 -3.25 9.33 -13.85
CA ALA A 108 -2.39 10.52 -13.85
C ALA A 108 -1.03 10.25 -14.52
N SER A 109 -0.46 9.06 -14.33
CA SER A 109 0.81 8.69 -14.97
C SER A 109 0.72 8.61 -16.51
N PHE A 110 -0.45 8.27 -17.06
CA PHE A 110 -0.71 8.27 -18.50
C PHE A 110 -1.03 9.65 -19.07
N LEU A 111 -1.58 10.56 -18.26
CA LEU A 111 -1.85 11.95 -18.65
C LEU A 111 -0.57 12.79 -18.67
N TRP A 112 0.43 12.44 -17.85
CA TRP A 112 1.67 13.20 -17.72
C TRP A 112 2.49 13.36 -19.03
N PRO A 113 2.66 12.34 -19.89
CA PRO A 113 3.29 12.51 -21.20
C PRO A 113 2.47 13.35 -22.16
N ALA A 114 1.13 13.29 -22.07
CA ALA A 114 0.24 14.02 -22.98
C ALA A 114 0.36 15.53 -22.77
N VAL A 115 0.42 15.98 -21.51
CA VAL A 115 0.63 17.40 -21.17
C VAL A 115 2.02 17.88 -21.63
N ARG A 116 3.07 17.06 -21.49
CA ARG A 116 4.43 17.44 -21.89
C ARG A 116 4.59 17.67 -23.40
N ASN A 117 3.82 16.95 -24.22
CA ASN A 117 3.91 17.06 -25.68
C ASN A 117 3.21 18.32 -26.23
N GLU A 118 2.38 19.00 -25.43
CA GLU A 118 1.74 20.26 -25.83
C GLU A 118 2.67 21.47 -25.68
N ASP A 119 3.76 21.35 -24.91
CA ASP A 119 4.73 22.42 -24.62
C ASP A 119 5.93 22.45 -25.59
N GLU A 120 6.01 21.54 -26.57
CA GLU A 120 7.11 21.47 -27.53
C GLU A 120 6.74 22.23 -28.81
N PRO A 121 7.28 23.45 -29.08
CA PRO A 121 7.00 24.16 -30.31
C PRO A 121 7.52 23.34 -31.49
N ALA A 122 6.63 23.02 -32.42
CA ALA A 122 6.96 22.36 -33.68
C ALA A 122 8.10 23.13 -34.37
N HIS A 123 9.28 22.51 -34.41
CA HIS A 123 10.41 22.97 -35.21
C HIS A 123 10.20 22.60 -36.68
#